data_AF-A0A1C6KP75-F1
#
_entry.id   AF-A0A1C6KP75-F1
#
_cell.length_a   1.000
_cell.length_b   1.000
_cell.length_c   1.000
_cell.angle_alpha   90.00
_cell.angle_beta   90.00
_cell.angle_gamma   90.00
#
_symmetry.space_group_name_H-M   'P 1'
#
loop_
_entity.id
_entity.type
_entity.pdbx_description
1 polymer ?
#
loop_
_entity_poly.entity_id
_entity_poly.type
_entity_poly.pdbx_seq_one_letter_code
_entity_poly.pdbx_strand_id
1 'polypeptide(L)'
;MILDTIKRNSSIMPLFTAGYSYSKVMEWVRQLEKNGEICYNEMEERTLSDAGIDRWKIIKKKKNNFTILPLNSYKVKKKDIDEIYLP
;
A
#
# COMPACT_ATOMS: atom_id res chain seq x y z
N MET A 1 -0.25 4.23 -0.87
CA MET A 1 -0.94 3.92 0.40
C MET A 1 -1.08 5.18 1.22
N ILE A 2 0.02 5.84 1.61
CA ILE A 2 -0.01 7.14 2.32
C ILE A 2 -0.73 8.24 1.53
N LEU A 3 -0.36 8.43 0.24
CA LEU A 3 -1.05 9.36 -0.66
C LEU A 3 -2.55 9.03 -0.81
N ASP A 4 -2.95 7.77 -0.66
CA ASP A 4 -4.37 7.38 -0.73
C ASP A 4 -5.12 7.72 0.56
N THR A 5 -4.47 7.52 1.71
CA THR A 5 -4.99 7.90 3.02
C THR A 5 -5.14 9.42 3.14
N ILE A 6 -4.14 10.18 2.70
CA ILE A 6 -4.20 11.65 2.69
C ILE A 6 -5.29 12.13 1.73
N LYS A 7 -5.43 11.52 0.54
CA LYS A 7 -6.50 11.87 -0.40
C LYS A 7 -7.90 11.65 0.17
N ARG A 8 -8.11 10.54 0.87
CA ARG A 8 -9.44 10.13 1.34
C ARG A 8 -9.87 10.81 2.63
N ASN A 9 -8.91 11.03 3.53
CA ASN A 9 -9.20 11.42 4.91
C ASN A 9 -8.52 12.73 5.33
N SER A 10 -7.83 13.42 4.42
CA SER A 10 -7.03 14.64 4.66
C SER A 10 -6.06 14.54 5.84
N SER A 11 -5.74 13.30 6.26
CA SER A 11 -5.05 13.01 7.51
C SER A 11 -4.22 11.74 7.43
N ILE A 12 -3.21 11.67 8.28
CA ILE A 12 -2.32 10.51 8.44
C ILE A 12 -2.73 9.60 9.62
N MET A 13 -3.72 10.04 10.41
CA MET A 13 -4.32 9.31 11.53
C MET A 13 -4.63 7.83 11.21
N PRO A 14 -5.26 7.52 10.06
CA PRO A 14 -5.58 6.13 9.72
C PRO A 14 -4.36 5.23 9.50
N LEU A 15 -3.17 5.79 9.23
CA LEU A 15 -1.93 5.00 9.14
C LEU A 15 -1.50 4.53 10.53
N PHE A 16 -1.72 5.35 11.57
CA PHE A 16 -1.43 4.93 12.94
C PHE A 16 -2.42 3.86 13.42
N THR A 17 -3.70 4.00 13.08
CA THR A 17 -4.72 2.98 13.37
C THR A 17 -4.43 1.64 12.68
N ALA A 18 -3.81 1.68 11.49
CA ALA A 18 -3.37 0.48 10.78
C ALA A 18 -2.09 -0.16 11.35
N GLY A 19 -1.53 0.37 12.46
CA GLY A 19 -0.37 -0.18 13.15
C GLY A 19 0.99 0.26 12.58
N TYR A 20 1.03 1.29 11.73
CA TYR A 20 2.31 1.80 11.24
C TYR A 20 3.06 2.59 12.32
N SER A 21 4.39 2.41 12.37
CA SER A 21 5.26 3.13 13.29
C SER A 21 5.25 4.63 13.03
N TYR A 22 5.14 5.43 14.10
CA TYR A 22 5.13 6.88 14.04
C TYR A 22 6.32 7.47 13.27
N SER A 23 7.54 7.03 13.63
CA SER A 23 8.78 7.54 13.03
C SER A 23 8.81 7.31 11.52
N LYS A 24 8.36 6.13 11.06
CA LYS A 24 8.31 5.80 9.63
C LYS A 24 7.28 6.63 8.89
N VAL A 25 6.09 6.80 9.46
CA VAL A 25 5.04 7.62 8.84
C VAL A 25 5.50 9.07 8.71
N MET A 26 6.11 9.64 9.75
CA MET A 26 6.63 11.00 9.71
C MET A 26 7.79 11.17 8.73
N GLU A 27 8.69 10.18 8.64
CA GLU A 27 9.75 10.18 7.63
C GLU A 27 9.18 10.20 6.20
N TRP A 28 8.18 9.37 5.93
CA TRP A 28 7.52 9.34 4.63
C TRP A 28 6.80 10.65 4.33
N VAL A 29 6.09 11.24 5.30
CA VAL A 29 5.43 12.54 5.13
C VAL A 29 6.46 13.62 4.78
N ARG A 30 7.58 13.70 5.50
CA ARG A 30 8.66 14.65 5.21
C ARG A 30 9.24 14.49 3.82
N GLN A 31 9.41 13.26 3.34
CA GLN A 31 9.88 12.99 1.98
C GLN A 31 8.86 13.49 0.93
N LEU A 32 7.57 13.29 1.18
CA LEU A 32 6.51 13.74 0.29
C LEU A 32 6.36 15.27 0.28
N GLU A 33 6.53 15.93 1.43
CA GLU A 33 6.60 17.40 1.53
C GLU A 33 7.81 17.95 0.78
N LYS A 34 9.00 17.35 0.96
CA LYS A 34 10.22 17.76 0.25
C LYS A 34 10.09 17.63 -1.26
N ASN A 35 9.34 16.64 -1.73
CA ASN A 35 9.07 16.43 -3.15
C ASN A 35 7.94 17.33 -3.69
N GLY A 36 7.30 18.14 -2.85
CA GLY A 36 6.17 19.00 -3.22
C GLY A 36 4.91 18.21 -3.57
N GLU A 37 4.76 16.99 -3.06
CA GLU A 37 3.62 16.09 -3.35
C GLU A 37 2.44 16.27 -2.39
N ILE A 38 2.70 16.88 -1.22
CA ILE A 38 1.72 17.24 -0.21
C ILE A 38 1.80 18.75 0.02
N CYS A 39 0.64 19.39 0.08
CA CYS A 39 0.47 20.77 0.45
C CYS A 39 -0.43 20.88 1.68
N TYR A 40 -0.37 22.02 2.34
CA TYR A 40 -1.31 22.39 3.40
C TYR A 40 -2.32 23.37 2.80
N ASN A 41 -3.61 23.10 2.98
CA ASN A 41 -4.67 24.02 2.60
C ASN A 41 -4.80 25.15 3.64
N GLU A 42 -5.62 26.17 3.35
CA GLU A 42 -5.86 27.32 4.25
C GLU A 42 -6.37 26.92 5.65
N MET A 43 -6.94 25.72 5.78
CA MET A 43 -7.42 25.14 7.03
C MET A 43 -6.38 24.23 7.74
N GLU A 44 -5.10 24.33 7.35
CA GLU A 44 -3.99 23.47 7.81
C GLU A 44 -4.18 21.96 7.51
N GLU A 45 -5.17 21.61 6.69
CA GLU A 45 -5.40 20.23 6.27
C GLU A 45 -4.40 19.79 5.21
N ARG A 46 -3.94 18.53 5.30
CA ARG A 46 -3.01 17.96 4.31
C ARG A 46 -3.77 17.59 3.05
N THR A 47 -3.47 18.28 1.96
CA THR A 47 -4.01 18.00 0.62
C THR A 47 -2.89 17.55 -0.32
N LEU A 48 -3.26 16.86 -1.40
CA LEU A 48 -2.31 16.53 -2.44
C LEU A 48 -2.14 17.72 -3.38
N SER A 49 -0.89 18.00 -3.77
CA SER A 49 -0.60 18.87 -4.90
C SER A 49 -0.92 18.16 -6.22
N ASP A 50 -0.93 18.91 -7.32
CA ASP A 50 -1.09 18.34 -8.67
C ASP A 50 -0.04 17.25 -8.96
N ALA A 51 1.21 17.47 -8.53
CA ALA A 51 2.29 16.49 -8.64
C ALA A 51 2.01 15.22 -7.82
N GLY A 52 1.46 15.39 -6.60
CA GLY A 52 1.04 14.28 -5.76
C GLY A 52 -0.11 13.48 -6.36
N ILE A 53 -1.08 14.14 -7.00
CA ILE A 53 -2.20 13.51 -7.70
C ILE A 53 -1.71 12.66 -8.88
N ASP A 54 -0.76 13.17 -9.66
CA ASP A 54 -0.22 12.45 -10.81
C ASP A 54 0.61 11.24 -10.38
N ARG A 55 1.45 11.39 -9.36
CA ARG A 55 2.17 10.25 -8.77
C ARG A 55 1.19 9.21 -8.20
N TRP A 56 0.10 9.63 -7.56
CA TRP A 56 -0.94 8.73 -7.08
C TRP A 56 -1.61 7.95 -8.22
N LYS A 57 -1.95 8.60 -9.34
CA LYS A 57 -2.52 7.94 -10.53
C LYS A 57 -1.57 6.88 -11.09
N ILE A 58 -0.27 7.19 -11.19
CA ILE A 58 0.75 6.25 -11.68
C ILE A 58 0.82 5.01 -10.78
N ILE A 59 0.88 5.20 -9.45
CA ILE A 59 0.94 4.10 -8.49
C ILE A 59 -0.34 3.25 -8.56
N LYS A 60 -1.51 3.88 -8.67
CA LYS A 60 -2.79 3.15 -8.77
C LYS A 60 -2.87 2.32 -10.04
N LYS A 61 -2.43 2.87 -11.18
CA LYS A 61 -2.37 2.14 -12.47
C LYS A 61 -1.43 0.94 -12.39
N LYS A 62 -0.25 1.09 -11.75
CA LYS A 62 0.67 -0.03 -11.54
C LYS A 62 0.10 -1.12 -10.64
N LYS A 63 -0.64 -0.77 -9.59
CA LYS A 63 -1.21 -1.75 -8.65
C LYS A 63 -2.31 -2.62 -9.28
N ASN A 64 -3.11 -2.05 -10.19
CA ASN A 64 -4.14 -2.81 -10.91
C ASN A 64 -3.57 -3.80 -11.93
N ASN A 65 -2.34 -3.61 -12.40
CA ASN A 65 -1.69 -4.51 -13.37
C ASN A 65 -0.98 -5.71 -12.73
N PHE A 66 -1.06 -5.89 -11.40
CA PHE A 66 -0.58 -7.11 -10.76
C PHE A 66 -1.63 -8.22 -10.87
N THR A 67 -1.59 -8.97 -11.97
CA THR A 67 -2.22 -10.27 -12.07
C THR A 67 -1.45 -11.25 -11.19
N ILE A 68 -2.00 -11.61 -10.03
CA ILE A 68 -1.52 -12.76 -9.26
C ILE A 68 -1.83 -13.99 -10.11
N LEU A 69 -0.81 -14.55 -10.75
CA LEU A 69 -0.96 -15.78 -11.52
C LEU A 69 -1.44 -16.90 -10.57
N PRO A 70 -2.43 -17.72 -10.97
CA PRO A 70 -2.92 -18.79 -10.12
C PRO A 70 -1.77 -19.75 -9.79
N LEU A 71 -1.65 -20.13 -8.50
CA LEU A 71 -0.62 -21.03 -7.94
C LEU A 71 -0.72 -22.49 -8.44
N ASN A 72 -1.35 -22.71 -9.59
CA ASN A 72 -1.50 -24.04 -10.19
C ASN A 72 -0.15 -24.73 -10.45
N SER A 73 0.92 -23.96 -10.67
CA SER A 73 2.29 -24.48 -10.80
C SER A 73 2.91 -25.02 -9.50
N TYR A 74 2.32 -24.70 -8.33
CA TYR A 74 2.79 -25.17 -7.01
C TYR A 74 1.87 -26.24 -6.40
N LYS A 75 0.84 -26.68 -7.14
CA LYS A 75 -0.11 -27.68 -6.67
C LYS A 75 0.54 -29.07 -6.75
N VAL A 76 1.18 -29.49 -5.65
CA VAL A 76 1.74 -30.85 -5.52
C VAL A 76 0.60 -31.86 -5.48
N LYS A 77 0.70 -32.96 -6.25
CA LYS A 77 -0.27 -34.07 -6.19
C LYS A 77 -0.26 -34.65 -4.78
N LYS A 78 -1.44 -34.77 -4.16
CA LYS A 78 -1.59 -35.51 -2.90
C LYS A 78 -1.14 -36.96 -3.15
N LYS A 79 -0.19 -37.45 -2.37
CA LYS A 79 0.15 -38.87 -2.33
C LYS A 79 -0.96 -39.58 -1.56
N ASP A 80 -1.57 -40.61 -2.15
CA ASP A 80 -2.44 -41.53 -1.42
C ASP A 80 -1.60 -42.28 -0.39
N ILE A 81 -2.09 -42.35 0.85
CA ILE A 81 -1.41 -42.95 2.00
C ILE A 81 -1.80 -44.44 2.16
N ASP A 82 -2.62 -44.97 1.24
CA ASP A 82 -3.18 -46.33 1.35
C ASP A 82 -2.18 -47.46 1.01
N GLU A 83 -0.93 -47.16 0.62
CA GLU A 83 0.10 -48.16 0.31
C GLU A 83 1.17 -48.36 1.40
N ILE A 84 1.04 -47.72 2.58
CA ILE A 84 1.95 -48.03 3.69
C ILE A 84 1.51 -49.33 4.36
N TYR A 85 1.90 -50.46 3.76
CA TYR A 85 1.95 -51.75 4.46
C TYR A 85 2.91 -51.60 5.64
N LEU A 86 2.35 -51.51 6.85
CA LEU A 86 3.10 -51.71 8.08
C LEU A 86 3.32 -53.22 8.25
N PRO A 87 4.58 -53.70 8.34
CA PRO A 87 4.88 -55.09 8.65
C PRO A 87 4.51 -55.46 10.09
#